data_AF-A0A433II86-F1
#
_entry.id   AF-A0A433II86-F1
#
_cell.length_a   1.000
_cell.length_b   1.000
_cell.length_c   1.000
_cell.angle_alpha   90.00
_cell.angle_beta   90.00
_cell.angle_gamma   90.00
#
_symmetry.space_group_name_H-M   'P 1'
#
loop_
_entity.id
_entity.type
_entity.pdbx_description
1 polymer ?
#
loop_
_entity_poly.entity_id
_entity_poly.type
_entity_poly.pdbx_seq_one_letter_code
_entity_poly.pdbx_strand_id
1 'polypeptide(L)'
;RMLAVVDRLRGEAVAAEGPGAESVLVSHQLPIWVTRLAVEGRPLWHDPRRRECSLTSVTSLVYEEGRRVPRVEYHEPNQALLKDASSLPGA
;
A
#
# COMPACT_ATOMS: atom_id res chain seq x y z
N ARG A 1 -6.73 2.37 -12.49
CA ARG A 1 -6.27 3.06 -11.25
C ARG A 1 -5.93 2.00 -10.23
N MET A 2 -4.87 2.17 -9.42
CA MET A 2 -4.44 1.15 -8.44
C MET A 2 -5.56 0.69 -7.51
N LEU A 3 -6.40 1.61 -7.02
CA LEU A 3 -7.57 1.26 -6.19
C LEU A 3 -8.48 0.21 -6.82
N ALA A 4 -8.80 0.32 -8.11
CA ALA A 4 -9.63 -0.67 -8.78
C ALA A 4 -8.95 -2.06 -8.87
N VAL A 5 -7.62 -2.09 -8.93
CA VAL A 5 -6.85 -3.34 -8.89
C VAL A 5 -6.87 -3.94 -7.49
N VAL A 6 -6.73 -3.12 -6.46
CA VAL A 6 -6.86 -3.54 -5.05
C VAL A 6 -8.24 -4.15 -4.79
N ASP A 7 -9.31 -3.46 -5.16
CA ASP A 7 -10.69 -3.92 -4.94
C ASP A 7 -10.96 -5.26 -5.63
N ARG A 8 -10.48 -5.40 -6.88
CA ARG A 8 -10.61 -6.63 -7.65
C ARG A 8 -9.85 -7.79 -7.00
N LEU A 9 -8.57 -7.60 -6.67
CA LEU A 9 -7.74 -8.66 -6.09
C LEU A 9 -8.24 -9.07 -4.70
N ARG A 10 -8.73 -8.11 -3.90
CA ARG A 10 -9.42 -8.41 -2.64
C ARG A 10 -10.63 -9.32 -2.88
N GLY A 11 -11.48 -8.98 -3.85
CA GLY A 11 -12.67 -9.77 -4.18
C GLY A 11 -12.32 -11.19 -4.64
N GLU A 12 -11.30 -11.31 -5.50
CA GLU A 12 -10.79 -12.60 -5.99
C GLU A 12 -10.22 -13.45 -4.84
N ALA A 13 -9.42 -12.87 -3.94
CA ALA A 13 -8.85 -13.57 -2.80
C ALA A 13 -9.92 -14.07 -1.81
N VAL A 14 -10.91 -13.23 -1.48
CA VAL A 14 -12.03 -13.63 -0.61
C VAL A 14 -12.89 -14.71 -1.27
N ALA A 15 -13.08 -14.66 -2.59
CA ALA A 15 -13.82 -15.70 -3.31
C ALA A 15 -13.07 -17.04 -3.33
N ALA A 16 -11.74 -17.03 -3.36
CA ALA A 16 -10.92 -18.23 -3.40
C ALA A 16 -10.70 -18.85 -2.01
N GLU A 17 -10.36 -18.05 -1.01
CA GLU A 17 -9.88 -18.52 0.30
C GLU A 17 -10.84 -18.19 1.47
N GLY A 18 -11.91 -17.42 1.21
CA GLY A 18 -12.93 -17.05 2.19
C GLY A 18 -12.60 -15.79 3.01
N PRO A 19 -13.40 -15.51 4.07
CA PRO A 19 -13.16 -14.38 4.95
C PRO A 19 -11.78 -14.45 5.63
N GLY A 20 -11.07 -13.31 5.67
CA GLY A 20 -9.71 -13.24 6.20
C GLY A 20 -8.61 -13.49 5.17
N ALA A 21 -8.94 -13.77 3.92
CA ALA A 21 -7.97 -13.86 2.84
C ALA A 21 -7.16 -12.55 2.69
N GLU A 22 -5.85 -12.70 2.49
CA GLU A 22 -4.92 -11.59 2.29
C GLU A 22 -4.35 -11.60 0.87
N SER A 23 -3.90 -10.44 0.40
CA SER A 23 -3.27 -10.30 -0.91
C SER A 23 -2.12 -9.31 -0.85
N VAL A 24 -1.02 -9.66 -1.52
CA VAL A 24 0.17 -8.81 -1.63
C VAL A 24 0.27 -8.26 -3.05
N LEU A 25 0.36 -6.94 -3.17
CA LEU A 25 0.64 -6.26 -4.42
C LEU A 25 2.01 -5.57 -4.30
N VAL A 26 2.86 -5.76 -5.30
CA VAL A 26 4.14 -5.06 -5.41
C VAL A 26 4.01 -3.98 -6.48
N SER A 27 4.44 -2.77 -6.15
CA SER A 27 4.43 -1.64 -7.07
C SER A 27 5.54 -0.66 -6.70
N HIS A 28 5.63 0.45 -7.43
CA HIS A 28 6.59 1.51 -7.18
C HIS A 28 6.07 2.51 -6.16
N GLN A 29 6.98 3.34 -5.63
CA GLN A 29 6.69 4.32 -4.59
C GLN A 29 5.49 5.22 -4.89
N LEU A 30 5.44 5.82 -6.08
CA LEU A 30 4.38 6.78 -6.43
C LEU A 30 2.98 6.10 -6.47
N PRO A 31 2.78 4.99 -7.20
CA PRO A 31 1.52 4.24 -7.18
C PRO A 31 1.05 3.84 -5.77
N ILE A 32 1.95 3.37 -4.91
CA ILE A 32 1.62 3.00 -3.53
C ILE A 32 1.14 4.24 -2.77
N TRP A 33 1.93 5.32 -2.82
CA TRP A 33 1.65 6.53 -2.07
C TRP A 33 0.33 7.21 -2.48
N VAL A 34 0.06 7.35 -3.78
CA VAL A 34 -1.20 7.97 -4.23
C VAL A 34 -2.42 7.09 -3.93
N THR A 35 -2.24 5.77 -3.85
CA THR A 35 -3.29 4.83 -3.41
C THR A 35 -3.62 5.08 -1.94
N ARG A 36 -2.61 5.16 -1.08
CA ARG A 36 -2.79 5.52 0.33
C ARG A 36 -3.47 6.88 0.50
N LEU A 37 -2.99 7.93 -0.18
CA LEU A 37 -3.60 9.26 -0.10
C LEU A 37 -5.08 9.23 -0.48
N ALA A 38 -5.43 8.49 -1.54
CA ALA A 38 -6.82 8.35 -1.97
C ALA A 38 -7.69 7.62 -0.93
N VAL A 39 -7.16 6.56 -0.29
CA VAL A 39 -7.85 5.84 0.80
C VAL A 39 -8.06 6.75 2.02
N GLU A 40 -7.02 7.49 2.42
CA GLU A 40 -7.06 8.41 3.56
C GLU A 40 -7.86 9.69 3.28
N GLY A 41 -8.39 9.88 2.06
CA GLY A 41 -9.13 11.08 1.68
C GLY A 41 -8.26 12.34 1.58
N ARG A 42 -6.96 12.19 1.36
CA ARG A 42 -5.98 13.28 1.29
C ARG A 42 -5.78 13.78 -0.15
N PRO A 43 -5.34 15.03 -0.35
CA PRO A 43 -5.03 15.55 -1.69
C PRO A 43 -3.96 14.70 -2.39
N LEU A 44 -4.17 14.43 -3.69
CA LEU A 44 -3.23 13.63 -4.49
C LEU A 44 -1.98 14.42 -4.89
N TRP A 45 -2.06 15.75 -4.97
CA TRP A 45 -0.89 16.60 -5.10
C TRP A 45 -0.15 16.60 -3.76
N HIS A 46 1.15 16.34 -3.79
CA HIS A 46 1.96 16.15 -2.60
C HIS A 46 3.42 16.53 -2.87
N ASP A 47 4.17 16.78 -1.81
CA ASP A 47 5.63 16.84 -1.90
C ASP A 47 6.20 15.41 -2.00
N PRO A 48 6.89 15.05 -3.10
CA PRO A 48 7.50 13.73 -3.27
C PRO A 48 8.46 13.31 -2.15
N ARG A 49 9.05 14.25 -1.42
CA ARG A 49 10.03 14.00 -0.37
C ARG A 49 9.40 13.62 0.97
N ARG A 50 8.09 13.79 1.11
CA ARG A 50 7.33 13.54 2.36
C ARG A 50 6.53 12.23 2.32
N ARG A 51 6.85 11.34 1.38
CA ARG A 51 6.18 10.04 1.24
C ARG A 51 6.64 9.10 2.36
N GLU A 52 5.68 8.44 2.99
CA GLU A 52 5.94 7.30 3.88
C GLU A 52 5.81 6.03 3.03
N CYS A 53 6.91 5.66 2.39
CA CYS A 53 7.03 4.52 1.46
C CYS A 53 8.51 4.25 1.12
N SER A 54 9.31 3.86 2.11
CA SER A 54 10.69 3.41 1.91
C SER A 54 10.77 2.06 1.17
N LEU A 55 11.95 1.72 0.67
CA LEU A 55 12.18 0.44 -0.01
C LEU A 55 11.85 -0.73 0.91
N THR A 56 11.10 -1.72 0.39
CA THR A 56 10.63 -2.90 1.15
C THR A 56 9.76 -2.60 2.38
N SER A 57 9.17 -1.39 2.45
CA SER A 57 8.10 -1.12 3.41
C SER A 57 6.76 -1.73 2.98
N VAL A 58 5.86 -1.91 3.95
CA VAL A 58 4.52 -2.47 3.73
C VAL A 58 3.49 -1.42 4.14
N THR A 59 2.63 -1.05 3.20
CA THR A 59 1.43 -0.25 3.47
C THR A 59 0.22 -1.17 3.37
N SER A 60 -0.38 -1.50 4.51
CA SER A 60 -1.53 -2.38 4.60
C SER A 60 -2.83 -1.59 4.54
N LEU A 61 -3.78 -2.06 3.73
CA LEU A 61 -5.16 -1.58 3.72
C LEU A 61 -6.01 -2.62 4.46
N VAL A 62 -6.31 -2.36 5.73
CA VAL A 62 -7.02 -3.29 6.62
C VAL A 62 -8.52 -3.04 6.51
N TYR A 63 -9.24 -4.01 5.94
CA TYR A 63 -10.69 -3.96 5.76
C TYR A 63 -11.37 -4.61 6.96
N GLU A 64 -12.14 -3.83 7.71
CA GLU A 64 -12.88 -4.29 8.89
C GLU A 64 -14.38 -4.33 8.58
N GLU A 65 -15.08 -5.30 9.17
CA GLU A 65 -16.53 -5.37 9.04
C GLU A 65 -17.19 -4.09 9.58
N GLY A 66 -18.19 -3.58 8.87
CA GLY A 66 -18.87 -2.34 9.22
C GLY A 66 -18.12 -1.03 8.90
N ARG A 67 -16.89 -1.10 8.37
CA ARG A 67 -16.14 0.10 7.93
C ARG A 67 -16.13 0.26 6.42
N ARG A 68 -16.55 1.44 5.97
CA ARG A 68 -16.57 1.81 4.54
C ARG A 68 -15.19 2.13 3.97
N VAL A 69 -14.29 2.64 4.82
CA VAL A 69 -12.92 3.01 4.43
C VAL A 69 -11.96 2.10 5.21
N PRO A 70 -11.02 1.41 4.55
CA PRO A 70 -10.06 0.58 5.25
C PRO A 70 -9.12 1.43 6.11
N ARG A 71 -8.66 0.87 7.24
CA ARG A 71 -7.58 1.47 8.01
C ARG A 71 -6.27 1.30 7.23
N VAL A 72 -5.41 2.32 7.28
CA VAL A 72 -4.06 2.22 6.73
C VAL A 72 -3.08 1.93 7.86
N GLU A 73 -2.23 0.94 7.67
CA GLU A 73 -1.09 0.64 8.55
C GLU A 73 0.21 0.67 7.76
N TYR A 74 1.29 1.12 8.37
CA TYR A 74 2.60 1.24 7.75
C TYR A 74 3.67 0.56 8.60
N HIS A 75 4.49 -0.28 7.96
CA HIS A 75 5.58 -0.98 8.60
C HIS A 75 6.85 -0.93 7.74
N GLU A 76 8.02 -0.87 8.38
CA GLU A 76 9.33 -0.93 7.74
C GLU A 76 10.14 -2.13 8.26
N PRO A 77 9.80 -3.38 7.88
CA PRO A 77 10.43 -4.57 8.45
C PRO A 77 11.95 -4.63 8.25
N ASN A 78 12.42 -4.06 7.14
CA ASN A 78 13.82 -4.13 6.71
C ASN A 78 14.54 -2.78 6.80
N GLN A 79 14.07 -1.86 7.64
CA GLN A 79 14.60 -0.50 7.75
C GLN A 79 16.12 -0.47 7.95
N ALA A 80 16.67 -1.40 8.74
CA ALA A 80 18.10 -1.50 9.03
C ALA A 80 18.99 -1.77 7.80
N LEU A 81 18.41 -2.33 6.72
CA LEU A 81 19.11 -2.65 5.47
C LEU A 81 19.10 -1.50 4.46
N LEU A 82 18.36 -0.42 4.71
CA LEU A 82 18.27 0.72 3.79
C LEU A 82 19.62 1.39 3.52
N LYS A 83 20.54 1.33 4.48
CA LYS A 83 21.92 1.85 4.33
C LYS A 83 22.74 1.11 3.26
N ASP A 84 22.36 -0.13 2.96
CA ASP A 84 23.04 -1.01 2.01
C ASP A 84 22.31 -1.02 0.64
N ALA A 85 21.19 -0.29 0.53
CA ALA A 85 20.38 -0.27 -0.68
C ALA A 85 20.99 0.63 -1.77
N SER A 86 20.97 0.14 -3.02
CA SER A 86 21.36 0.96 -4.18
C SER A 86 20.35 2.09 -4.41
N SER A 87 20.83 3.31 -4.65
CA SER A 87 19.98 4.49 -4.90
C SER A 87 19.46 4.57 -6.34
N LEU A 88 19.03 3.44 -6.91
CA LEU A 88 18.51 3.39 -8.28
C LEU A 88 17.15 4.12 -8.34
N PRO A 89 17.01 5.16 -9.19
CA PRO A 89 15.74 5.85 -9.35
C PRO A 89 14.64 4.89 -9.84
N GLY A 90 13.47 4.94 -9.19
CA GLY A 90 12.30 4.16 -9.61
C GLY A 90 12.18 2.78 -8.98
N ALA A 91 13.11 2.36 -8.12
CA ALA A 91 12.88 1.24 -7.21
C ALA A 91 11.80 1.56 -6.17
#